data_AF-A0A3D5J1Q3-F1
#
_entry.id   AF-A0A3D5J1Q3-F1
#
_cell.length_a   1.000
_cell.length_b   1.000
_cell.length_c   1.000
_cell.angle_alpha   90.00
_cell.angle_beta   90.00
_cell.angle_gamma   90.00
#
_symmetry.space_group_name_H-M   'P 1'
#
loop_
_entity.id
_entity.type
_entity.pdbx_description
1 polymer ?
#
loop_
_entity_poly.entity_id
_entity_poly.type
_entity_poly.pdbx_seq_one_letter_code
_entity_poly.pdbx_strand_id
1 'polypeptide(L)'
;HSWYLGTDTETSEDELAEALDESLKNANKNYDVARSKALKGVKVTKVPAAIFPEWSGANKKKGGQVKMEKVMNEEKFAEFEAFVKKELKTNKY
;
A
#
# COMPACT_ATOMS: atom_id res chain seq x y z
N HIS A 1 8.11 1.43 6.82
CA HIS A 1 6.71 0.96 6.77
C HIS A 1 6.14 1.50 5.47
N SER A 2 5.79 0.63 4.52
CA SER A 2 5.40 1.03 3.17
C SER A 2 3.91 0.79 2.96
N TRP A 3 3.21 1.78 2.40
CA TRP A 3 1.79 1.78 2.12
C TRP A 3 1.58 2.03 0.63
N TYR A 4 0.68 1.25 0.03
CA TYR A 4 0.24 1.43 -1.34
C TYR A 4 -1.22 1.88 -1.33
N LEU A 5 -1.49 3.08 -1.85
CA LEU A 5 -2.83 3.67 -1.84
C LEU A 5 -3.39 3.72 -3.25
N GLY A 6 -4.55 3.07 -3.42
CA GLY A 6 -5.35 3.15 -4.64
C GLY A 6 -6.10 4.47 -4.69
N THR A 7 -5.60 5.45 -5.42
CA THR A 7 -6.21 6.78 -5.46
C THR A 7 -5.85 7.53 -6.74
N ASP A 8 -6.80 8.33 -7.21
CA ASP A 8 -6.63 9.22 -8.36
C ASP A 8 -6.42 10.68 -7.92
N THR A 9 -6.13 10.90 -6.63
CA THR A 9 -5.90 12.26 -6.11
C THR A 9 -4.60 12.88 -6.63
N GLU A 10 -4.64 14.19 -6.82
CA GLU A 10 -3.48 15.00 -7.16
C GLU A 10 -2.56 15.24 -5.95
N THR A 11 -3.03 14.98 -4.72
CA THR A 11 -2.25 15.11 -3.48
C THR A 11 -0.94 14.33 -3.57
N SER A 12 0.16 14.92 -3.09
CA SER A 12 1.48 14.29 -3.15
C SER A 12 1.59 13.06 -2.24
N GLU A 13 2.53 12.16 -2.54
CA GLU A 13 2.78 10.97 -1.70
C GLU A 13 3.23 11.35 -0.28
N ASP A 14 3.97 12.45 -0.14
CA ASP A 14 4.46 12.93 1.15
C ASP A 14 3.32 13.49 2.02
N GLU A 15 2.43 14.29 1.44
CA GLU A 15 1.24 14.79 2.14
C GLU A 15 0.31 13.63 2.56
N LEU A 16 0.13 12.64 1.69
CA LEU A 16 -0.64 11.43 2.02
C LEU A 16 0.04 10.61 3.12
N ALA A 17 1.37 10.53 3.13
CA ALA A 17 2.13 9.85 4.16
C ALA A 17 1.97 10.54 5.52
N GLU A 18 2.06 11.87 5.57
CA GLU A 18 1.86 12.65 6.79
C GLU A 18 0.43 12.49 7.32
N ALA A 19 -0.57 12.70 6.47
CA ALA A 19 -1.98 12.57 6.84
C ALA A 19 -2.32 11.14 7.32
N LEU A 20 -1.76 10.12 6.67
CA LEU A 20 -1.92 8.73 7.10
C LEU A 20 -1.26 8.46 8.45
N ASP A 21 -0.02 8.94 8.66
CA ASP A 21 0.70 8.77 9.92
C ASP A 21 -0.07 9.41 11.08
N GLU A 22 -0.57 10.63 10.89
CA GLU A 22 -1.40 11.33 11.87
C GLU A 22 -2.71 10.58 12.15
N SER A 23 -3.40 10.14 11.09
CA SER A 23 -4.64 9.37 11.25
C SER A 23 -4.41 8.08 12.05
N LEU A 24 -3.28 7.38 11.83
CA LEU A 24 -2.93 6.16 12.54
C LEU A 24 -2.58 6.43 14.01
N LYS A 25 -1.83 7.51 14.31
CA LYS A 25 -1.54 7.94 15.68
C LYS A 25 -2.82 8.26 16.45
N ASN A 26 -3.70 9.06 15.85
CA ASN A 26 -4.96 9.47 16.46
C ASN A 26 -5.91 8.30 16.73
N ALA A 27 -5.96 7.32 15.82
CA ALA A 27 -6.82 6.15 15.95
C ALA A 27 -6.26 5.09 16.92
N ASN A 28 -4.94 5.06 17.17
CA ASN A 28 -4.31 3.99 17.95
C ASN A 28 -3.15 4.52 18.81
N LYS A 29 -3.40 4.67 20.11
CA LYS A 29 -2.39 5.11 21.09
C LYS A 29 -1.12 4.25 21.10
N ASN A 30 -1.21 2.94 20.89
CA ASN A 30 -0.03 2.08 20.84
C ASN A 30 0.80 2.33 19.57
N TYR A 31 0.12 2.63 18.44
CA TYR A 31 0.80 3.07 17.23
C TYR A 31 1.54 4.38 17.47
N ASP A 32 0.89 5.36 18.08
CA ASP A 32 1.50 6.65 18.42
C ASP A 32 2.77 6.50 19.27
N VAL A 33 2.70 5.74 20.37
CA VAL A 33 3.86 5.48 21.22
C VAL A 33 4.97 4.77 20.45
N ALA A 34 4.66 3.76 19.62
CA ALA A 34 5.66 3.08 18.80
C ALA A 34 6.26 4.01 17.74
N ARG A 35 5.44 4.88 17.16
CA ARG A 35 5.78 5.80 16.08
C ARG A 35 6.71 6.91 16.56
N SER A 36 6.49 7.43 17.76
CA SER A 36 7.38 8.42 18.41
C SER A 36 8.82 7.92 18.63
N LYS A 37 9.02 6.60 18.64
CA LYS A 37 10.34 5.95 18.85
C LYS A 37 11.01 5.52 17.56
N ALA A 38 10.34 5.62 16.42
CA ALA A 38 10.84 5.12 15.14
C ALA A 38 11.60 6.20 14.35
N LEU A 39 12.78 5.87 13.84
CA LEU A 39 13.62 6.79 13.05
C LEU A 39 13.10 7.11 11.64
N LYS A 40 12.19 6.29 11.08
CA LYS A 40 11.73 6.42 9.69
C LYS A 40 10.22 6.46 9.60
N GLY A 41 9.68 7.43 8.87
CA GLY A 41 8.26 7.66 8.58
C GLY A 41 7.51 6.46 7.98
N VAL A 42 6.21 6.63 7.77
CA VAL A 42 5.49 5.83 6.76
C VAL A 42 5.89 6.34 5.38
N LYS A 43 5.99 5.43 4.42
CA LYS A 43 6.17 5.77 3.01
C LYS A 43 4.87 5.39 2.30
N VAL A 44 4.30 6.32 1.54
CA VAL A 44 3.16 6.06 0.68
C VAL A 44 3.63 5.99 -0.77
N THR A 45 3.07 5.04 -1.51
CA THR A 45 3.16 4.98 -2.97
C THR A 45 1.74 5.03 -3.52
N LYS A 46 1.45 5.98 -4.40
CA LYS A 46 0.17 6.03 -5.10
C LYS A 46 0.16 5.01 -6.22
N VAL A 47 -0.96 4.32 -6.37
CA VAL A 47 -1.20 3.39 -7.48
C VAL A 47 -2.63 3.56 -7.98
N PRO A 48 -2.90 3.26 -9.26
CA PRO A 48 -4.27 3.12 -9.74
C PRO A 48 -5.01 2.08 -8.91
N ALA A 49 -6.26 2.36 -8.52
CA ALA A 49 -7.04 1.43 -7.71
C ALA A 49 -7.25 0.05 -8.38
N ALA A 50 -7.16 0.01 -9.71
CA ALA A 50 -7.25 -1.20 -10.52
C ALA A 50 -6.06 -2.18 -10.34
N ILE A 51 -4.94 -1.73 -9.78
CA ILE A 51 -3.77 -2.61 -9.49
C ILE A 51 -4.13 -3.73 -8.51
N PHE A 52 -4.98 -3.47 -7.53
CA PHE A 52 -5.34 -4.46 -6.50
C PHE A 52 -6.19 -5.65 -7.03
N PRO A 53 -7.27 -5.43 -7.81
CA PRO A 53 -7.98 -6.53 -8.45
C PRO A 53 -7.10 -7.27 -9.46
N GLU A 54 -6.20 -6.57 -10.18
CA GLU A 54 -5.26 -7.23 -11.10
C GLU A 54 -4.24 -8.12 -10.39
N TRP A 55 -3.66 -7.66 -9.27
CA TRP A 55 -2.80 -8.46 -8.42
C TRP A 55 -3.52 -9.72 -7.90
N SER A 56 -4.79 -9.56 -7.52
CA SER A 56 -5.63 -10.66 -7.03
C SER A 56 -5.92 -11.70 -8.14
N GLY A 57 -6.14 -11.23 -9.38
CA GLY A 57 -6.31 -12.08 -10.56
C GLY A 57 -5.02 -12.79 -10.99
N ALA A 58 -3.89 -12.08 -10.97
CA ALA A 58 -2.57 -12.59 -11.34
C ALA A 58 -2.09 -13.70 -10.39
N ASN A 59 -2.38 -13.58 -9.09
CA ASN A 59 -2.05 -14.60 -8.08
C ASN A 59 -2.96 -15.84 -8.08
N LYS A 60 -3.73 -16.07 -9.15
CA LYS A 60 -4.49 -17.32 -9.41
C LYS A 60 -5.29 -17.86 -8.22
N LYS A 61 -5.87 -17.00 -7.37
CA LYS A 61 -6.98 -17.43 -6.49
C LYS A 61 -8.29 -17.41 -7.29
N LYS A 62 -8.37 -18.23 -8.35
CA LYS A 62 -9.57 -18.38 -9.18
C LYS A 62 -10.56 -19.33 -8.48
N GLY A 63 -11.22 -18.81 -7.45
CA GLY A 63 -12.32 -19.46 -6.74
C GLY A 63 -12.76 -18.62 -5.54
N GLY A 64 -14.02 -18.16 -5.56
CA GLY A 64 -14.62 -17.34 -4.48
C GLY A 64 -14.09 -15.90 -4.39
N GLN A 65 -14.76 -15.06 -3.60
CA GLN A 65 -14.37 -13.67 -3.35
C GLN A 65 -12.99 -13.62 -2.68
N VAL A 66 -11.96 -13.26 -3.45
CA VAL A 66 -10.59 -13.15 -2.93
C VAL A 66 -10.41 -11.79 -2.27
N LYS A 67 -10.13 -11.79 -0.96
CA LYS A 67 -9.72 -10.58 -0.25
C LYS A 67 -8.21 -10.43 -0.35
N MET A 68 -7.76 -9.23 -0.70
CA MET A 68 -6.36 -8.88 -0.62
C MET A 68 -5.91 -8.78 0.85
N GLU A 69 -4.72 -9.28 1.12
CA GLU A 69 -4.10 -9.15 2.44
C GLU A 69 -3.68 -7.70 2.68
N LYS A 70 -4.05 -7.16 3.84
CA LYS A 70 -3.67 -5.80 4.26
C LYS A 70 -2.21 -5.71 4.70
N VAL A 71 -1.62 -6.85 5.09
CA VAL A 71 -0.23 -6.98 5.52
C VAL A 71 0.30 -8.27 4.89
N MET A 72 1.48 -8.20 4.28
CA MET A 72 2.14 -9.33 3.62
C MET A 72 3.47 -9.62 4.31
N ASN A 73 3.94 -10.87 4.18
CA ASN A 73 5.32 -11.22 4.51
C ASN A 73 6.27 -10.64 3.46
N GLU A 74 7.58 -10.69 3.73
CA GLU A 74 8.60 -10.05 2.89
C GLU A 74 8.61 -10.58 1.45
N GLU A 75 8.56 -11.90 1.27
CA GLU A 75 8.58 -12.54 -0.06
C GLU A 75 7.39 -12.10 -0.92
N LYS A 76 6.17 -12.20 -0.38
CA LYS A 76 4.96 -11.82 -1.10
C LYS A 76 4.85 -10.32 -1.34
N PHE A 77 5.36 -9.52 -0.39
CA PHE A 77 5.44 -8.08 -0.56
C PHE A 77 6.40 -7.72 -1.70
N ALA A 78 7.56 -8.37 -1.80
CA ALA A 78 8.50 -8.17 -2.90
C ALA A 78 7.90 -8.55 -4.26
N GLU A 79 7.15 -9.65 -4.32
CA GLU A 79 6.38 -10.03 -5.52
C GLU A 79 5.33 -8.98 -5.90
N PHE A 80 4.61 -8.45 -4.90
CA PHE A 80 3.65 -7.36 -5.12
C PHE A 80 4.34 -6.10 -5.63
N GLU A 81 5.45 -5.68 -5.03
CA GLU A 81 6.21 -4.51 -5.51
C GLU A 81 6.70 -4.69 -6.95
N ALA A 82 7.16 -5.90 -7.31
CA ALA A 82 7.57 -6.22 -8.66
C ALA A 82 6.39 -6.17 -9.65
N PHE A 83 5.23 -6.66 -9.24
CA PHE A 83 3.99 -6.59 -10.02
C PHE A 83 3.56 -5.13 -10.26
N VAL A 84 3.49 -4.32 -9.20
CA VAL A 84 3.13 -2.89 -9.33
C VAL A 84 4.08 -2.18 -10.29
N LYS A 85 5.40 -2.37 -10.12
CA LYS A 85 6.40 -1.75 -11.00
C LYS A 85 6.25 -2.20 -12.46
N LYS A 86 5.83 -3.44 -12.69
CA LYS A 86 5.58 -3.97 -14.03
C LYS A 86 4.35 -3.32 -14.65
N GLU A 87 3.22 -3.29 -13.94
CA GLU A 87 1.96 -2.75 -14.46
C GLU A 87 1.99 -1.23 -14.68
N LEU A 88 2.75 -0.49 -13.86
CA LEU A 88 3.00 0.94 -14.08
C LEU A 88 3.91 1.20 -15.29
N LYS A 89 4.74 0.23 -15.70
CA LYS A 89 5.64 0.36 -16.87
C LYS A 89 4.98 -0.07 -18.18
N THR A 90 3.95 -0.90 -18.13
CA THR A 90 3.25 -1.40 -19.33
C THR A 90 2.30 -0.37 -19.94
N ASN A 91 2.31 0.90 -19.50
CA ASN A 91 1.45 1.99 -20.00
C ASN A 91 -0.04 1.65 -19.98
N LYS A 92 -0.44 0.72 -19.09
CA LYS A 92 -1.84 0.44 -18.82
C LYS A 92 -2.47 1.55 -17.97
N TYR A 93 -1.63 2.34 -17.29
CA TYR A 93 -1.91 3.48 -16.44
C TYR A 93 -0.84 4.55 -16.61
#